data_AF-A0A1G0AZJ0-F1
#
_entry.id   AF-A0A1G0AZJ0-F1
#
_cell.length_a   1.000
_cell.length_b   1.000
_cell.length_c   1.000
_cell.angle_alpha   90.00
_cell.angle_beta   90.00
_cell.angle_gamma   90.00
#
_symmetry.space_group_name_H-M   'P 1'
#
loop_
_entity.id
_entity.type
_entity.pdbx_description
1 polymer ?
#
loop_
_entity_poly.entity_id
_entity_poly.type
_entity_poly.pdbx_seq_one_letter_code
_entity_poly.pdbx_strand_id
1 'polypeptide(L)'
;MGKIKSMSDLEDTIQMLERKRDEEVEMMREVFYLTYESLKPINIIKNIFKESVTPVTVKDNLVNTSVGLGFGYLSKILFQSVVKLPFKKFLGSALMLSVENLVAKNPEVVNSLASFISNAFSKKSEKEAEKEVDYEHDDVHREVDTEPIDLETIY
;
A
#
# COMPACT_ATOMS: atom_id res chain seq x y z
N MET A 1 -30.07 46.17 -17.49
CA MET A 1 -29.52 46.59 -18.80
C MET A 1 -30.60 47.32 -19.56
N GLY A 2 -30.41 48.61 -19.82
CA GLY A 2 -31.33 49.39 -20.65
C GLY A 2 -31.28 48.91 -22.09
N LYS A 3 -32.40 48.99 -22.82
CA LYS A 3 -32.42 48.72 -24.26
C LYS A 3 -31.57 49.77 -24.96
N ILE A 4 -30.63 49.35 -25.81
CA ILE A 4 -29.82 50.23 -26.66
C ILE A 4 -30.75 50.87 -27.69
N LYS A 5 -30.87 52.20 -27.70
CA LYS A 5 -31.76 52.93 -28.61
C LYS A 5 -31.03 53.92 -29.51
N SER A 6 -29.81 54.31 -29.13
CA SER A 6 -28.97 55.26 -29.88
C SER A 6 -27.52 54.77 -30.01
N MET A 7 -26.76 55.41 -30.90
CA MET A 7 -25.33 55.10 -31.09
C MET A 7 -24.49 55.45 -29.85
N SER A 8 -24.89 56.49 -29.09
CA SER A 8 -24.29 56.84 -27.80
C SER A 8 -24.52 55.75 -26.75
N ASP A 9 -25.75 55.20 -26.68
CA ASP A 9 -26.06 54.12 -25.73
C ASP A 9 -25.21 52.87 -26.01
N LEU A 10 -24.90 52.62 -27.28
CA LEU A 10 -24.08 51.49 -27.69
C LEU A 10 -22.63 51.67 -27.25
N GLU A 11 -22.06 52.86 -27.43
CA GLU A 11 -20.69 53.18 -27.02
C GLU A 11 -20.53 53.11 -25.50
N ASP A 12 -21.47 53.67 -24.74
CA ASP A 12 -21.48 53.59 -23.28
C ASP A 12 -21.60 52.13 -22.79
N THR A 13 -22.44 51.33 -23.47
CA THR A 13 -22.60 49.91 -23.14
C THR A 13 -21.33 49.12 -23.44
N ILE A 14 -20.65 49.40 -24.57
CA ILE A 14 -19.37 48.77 -24.92
C ILE A 14 -18.33 49.11 -23.85
N GLN A 15 -18.19 50.39 -23.49
CA GLN A 15 -17.20 50.80 -22.49
C GLN A 15 -17.49 50.19 -21.10
N MET A 16 -18.76 50.07 -20.72
CA MET A 16 -19.15 49.37 -19.49
C MET A 16 -18.81 47.88 -19.54
N LEU A 17 -19.09 47.21 -20.66
CA LEU A 17 -18.80 45.79 -20.85
C LEU A 17 -17.30 45.49 -20.90
N GLU A 18 -16.51 46.39 -21.49
CA GLU A 18 -15.04 46.28 -21.50
C GLU A 18 -14.48 46.38 -20.09
N ARG A 19 -14.90 47.37 -19.30
CA ARG A 19 -14.49 47.48 -17.89
C ARG A 19 -14.86 46.23 -17.10
N LYS A 20 -16.10 45.75 -17.25
CA LYS A 20 -16.58 44.54 -16.58
C LYS A 20 -15.75 43.31 -16.98
N ARG A 21 -15.45 43.16 -18.27
CA ARG A 21 -14.63 42.05 -18.78
C ARG A 21 -13.22 42.10 -18.22
N ASP A 22 -12.62 43.29 -18.13
CA ASP A 22 -11.27 43.43 -17.59
C ASP A 22 -11.24 43.08 -16.08
N GLU A 23 -12.24 43.50 -15.30
CA GLU A 23 -12.43 43.09 -13.90
C GLU A 23 -12.62 41.57 -13.76
N GLU A 24 -13.46 40.96 -14.61
CA GLU A 24 -13.69 39.51 -14.60
C GLU A 24 -12.42 38.72 -14.93
N VAL A 25 -11.60 39.20 -15.88
CA VAL A 25 -10.32 38.58 -16.22
C VAL A 25 -9.34 38.65 -15.05
N GLU A 26 -9.29 39.76 -14.33
CA GLU A 26 -8.43 39.90 -13.16
C GLU A 26 -8.84 38.93 -12.04
N MET A 27 -10.13 38.88 -11.70
CA MET A 27 -10.67 37.92 -10.72
C MET A 27 -10.39 36.47 -11.14
N MET A 28 -10.56 36.14 -12.42
CA MET A 28 -10.32 34.79 -12.92
C MET A 28 -8.84 34.39 -12.83
N ARG A 29 -7.91 35.32 -13.05
CA ARG A 29 -6.47 35.09 -12.83
C ARG A 29 -6.16 34.81 -11.38
N GLU A 30 -6.77 35.55 -10.45
CA GLU A 30 -6.57 35.35 -9.02
C GLU A 30 -7.11 33.98 -8.57
N VAL A 31 -8.35 33.63 -8.96
CA VAL A 31 -8.94 32.33 -8.66
C VAL A 31 -8.11 31.19 -9.24
N PHE A 32 -7.61 31.35 -10.47
CA PHE A 32 -6.74 30.36 -11.09
C PHE A 32 -5.43 30.20 -10.32
N TYR A 33 -4.77 31.30 -9.96
CA TYR A 33 -3.53 31.28 -9.20
C TYR A 33 -3.72 30.64 -7.82
N LEU A 34 -4.76 31.02 -7.08
CA LEU A 34 -5.08 30.44 -5.77
C LEU A 34 -5.40 28.94 -5.86
N THR A 35 -6.13 28.53 -6.90
CA THR A 35 -6.43 27.12 -7.17
C THR A 35 -5.17 26.35 -7.54
N TYR A 36 -4.31 26.91 -8.38
CA TYR A 36 -3.04 26.30 -8.74
C TYR A 36 -2.12 26.14 -7.52
N GLU A 37 -2.02 27.18 -6.69
CA GLU A 37 -1.27 27.12 -5.43
C GLU A 37 -1.85 26.07 -4.48
N SER A 38 -3.18 26.00 -4.31
CA SER A 38 -3.79 25.04 -3.39
C SER A 38 -3.62 23.58 -3.82
N LEU A 39 -3.55 23.33 -5.12
CA LEU A 39 -3.31 21.99 -5.70
C LEU A 39 -1.84 21.56 -5.64
N LYS A 40 -0.90 22.44 -5.26
CA LYS A 40 0.50 22.03 -5.07
C LYS A 40 0.57 21.00 -3.94
N PRO A 41 1.29 19.88 -4.12
CA PRO A 41 1.36 18.82 -3.11
C PRO A 41 1.75 19.32 -1.72
N ILE A 42 2.67 20.29 -1.65
CA ILE A 42 3.10 20.90 -0.38
C ILE A 42 1.96 21.62 0.35
N ASN A 43 1.08 22.30 -0.38
CA ASN A 43 -0.05 23.03 0.18
C ASN A 43 -1.22 22.10 0.53
N ILE A 44 -1.42 21.01 -0.23
CA ILE A 44 -2.35 19.93 0.12
C ILE A 44 -1.93 19.30 1.45
N ILE A 45 -0.66 18.90 1.57
CA ILE A 45 -0.10 18.34 2.81
C ILE A 45 -0.29 19.35 3.95
N LYS A 46 0.11 20.61 3.75
CA LYS A 46 -0.03 21.66 4.76
C LYS A 46 -1.49 21.85 5.22
N ASN A 47 -2.46 21.81 4.30
CA ASN A 47 -3.88 21.92 4.64
C ASN A 47 -4.38 20.70 5.41
N ILE A 48 -3.99 19.49 5.03
CA ILE A 48 -4.30 18.26 5.79
C ILE A 48 -3.77 18.36 7.22
N PHE A 49 -2.53 18.81 7.41
CA PHE A 49 -1.93 18.96 8.74
C PHE A 49 -2.55 20.12 9.54
N LYS A 50 -2.97 21.20 8.89
CA LYS A 50 -3.61 22.36 9.53
C LYS A 50 -5.05 22.06 9.95
N GLU A 51 -5.81 21.33 9.14
CA GLU A 51 -7.18 20.90 9.44
C GLU A 51 -7.20 19.72 10.43
N SER A 52 -6.18 18.86 10.42
CA SER A 52 -6.05 17.74 11.37
C SER A 52 -5.65 18.14 12.80
N VAL A 53 -5.54 19.45 13.13
CA VAL A 53 -5.26 19.89 14.51
C VAL A 53 -6.46 19.66 15.45
N THR A 54 -7.65 19.37 14.94
CA THR A 54 -8.86 18.99 15.70
C THR A 54 -9.69 17.98 14.92
N PRO A 55 -10.14 16.81 15.44
CA PRO A 55 -10.07 16.18 16.78
C PRO A 55 -9.06 15.00 16.87
N VAL A 56 -8.79 14.53 18.10
CA VAL A 56 -7.83 13.46 18.46
C VAL A 56 -7.89 12.24 17.53
N THR A 57 -9.08 11.86 17.08
CA THR A 57 -9.35 10.69 16.22
C THR A 57 -8.70 10.74 14.84
N VAL A 58 -8.48 11.93 14.26
CA VAL A 58 -7.84 12.07 12.94
C VAL A 58 -6.31 11.98 13.06
N LYS A 59 -5.75 12.44 14.19
CA LYS A 59 -4.31 12.32 14.48
C LYS A 59 -3.91 10.86 14.58
N ASP A 60 -4.69 10.03 15.27
CA ASP A 60 -4.39 8.60 15.42
C ASP A 60 -4.43 7.87 14.08
N ASN A 61 -5.42 8.16 13.23
CA ASN A 61 -5.51 7.57 11.89
C ASN A 61 -4.41 8.04 10.94
N LEU A 62 -4.02 9.32 10.98
CA LEU A 62 -2.93 9.85 10.15
C LEU A 62 -1.56 9.33 10.62
N VAL A 63 -1.33 9.23 11.93
CA VAL A 63 -0.13 8.61 12.49
C VAL A 63 -0.09 7.15 12.12
N ASN A 64 -1.17 6.39 12.31
CA ASN A 64 -1.20 4.97 11.95
C ASN A 64 -1.02 4.75 10.44
N THR A 65 -1.60 5.61 9.60
CA THR A 65 -1.43 5.54 8.13
C THR A 65 -0.03 5.94 7.69
N SER A 66 0.55 7.01 8.26
CA SER A 66 1.92 7.44 7.93
C SER A 66 2.97 6.45 8.45
N VAL A 67 2.73 5.82 9.60
CA VAL A 67 3.53 4.69 10.09
C VAL A 67 3.37 3.49 9.17
N GLY A 68 2.16 3.12 8.75
CA GLY A 68 1.93 2.02 7.81
C GLY A 68 2.57 2.25 6.44
N LEU A 69 2.49 3.46 5.90
CA LEU A 69 3.12 3.86 4.64
C LEU A 69 4.65 3.95 4.78
N GLY A 70 5.14 4.53 5.88
CA GLY A 70 6.56 4.61 6.18
C GLY A 70 7.17 3.23 6.37
N PHE A 71 6.53 2.37 7.16
CA PHE A 71 6.94 0.99 7.39
C PHE A 71 6.83 0.15 6.12
N GLY A 72 5.77 0.34 5.32
CA GLY A 72 5.61 -0.30 4.01
C GLY A 72 6.69 0.14 3.01
N TYR A 73 7.09 1.41 3.03
CA TYR A 73 8.17 1.94 2.19
C TYR A 73 9.56 1.46 2.66
N LEU A 74 9.83 1.45 3.97
CA LEU A 74 11.03 0.84 4.53
C LEU A 74 11.08 -0.66 4.22
N SER A 75 9.97 -1.38 4.38
CA SER A 75 9.83 -2.79 4.00
C SER A 75 10.14 -2.96 2.51
N LYS A 76 9.59 -2.11 1.64
CA LYS A 76 9.90 -2.12 0.21
C LYS A 76 11.40 -1.92 -0.03
N ILE A 77 12.07 -0.99 0.66
CA ILE A 77 13.53 -0.78 0.55
C ILE A 77 14.32 -2.01 1.03
N LEU A 78 13.88 -2.65 2.11
CA LEU A 78 14.58 -3.78 2.74
C LEU A 78 14.40 -5.10 1.97
N PHE A 79 13.19 -5.36 1.47
CA PHE A 79 12.81 -6.61 0.82
C PHE A 79 12.85 -6.53 -0.71
N GLN A 80 12.44 -5.40 -1.29
CA GLN A 80 12.43 -5.18 -2.73
C GLN A 80 13.67 -4.34 -3.08
N SER A 81 14.70 -5.01 -3.61
CA SER A 81 16.01 -4.42 -3.97
C SER A 81 15.97 -3.40 -5.12
N VAL A 82 15.00 -2.49 -5.13
CA VAL A 82 14.77 -1.45 -6.16
C VAL A 82 15.89 -0.42 -6.16
N VAL A 83 16.54 -0.22 -5.01
CA VAL A 83 17.68 0.68 -4.91
C VAL A 83 18.96 -0.14 -4.97
N LYS A 84 19.85 0.12 -5.94
CA LYS A 84 21.22 -0.44 -6.02
C LYS A 84 22.13 0.02 -4.85
N LEU A 85 21.56 0.47 -3.74
CA LEU A 85 22.31 0.93 -2.58
C LEU A 85 22.69 -0.27 -1.69
N PRO A 86 23.94 -0.36 -1.23
CA PRO A 86 24.44 -1.45 -0.39
C PRO A 86 23.90 -1.41 1.05
N PHE A 87 22.75 -0.78 1.29
CA PHE A 87 22.19 -0.59 2.62
C PHE A 87 21.89 -1.92 3.33
N LYS A 88 21.47 -2.95 2.58
CA LYS A 88 21.33 -4.32 3.10
C LYS A 88 22.66 -4.87 3.66
N LYS A 89 23.79 -4.58 3.01
CA LYS A 89 25.11 -4.99 3.49
C LYS A 89 25.49 -4.23 4.75
N PHE A 90 25.22 -2.93 4.80
CA PHE A 90 25.50 -2.12 5.99
C PHE A 90 24.70 -2.58 7.21
N LEU A 91 23.39 -2.82 7.04
CA LEU A 91 22.53 -3.37 8.10
C LEU A 91 22.99 -4.76 8.54
N GLY A 92 23.33 -5.64 7.59
CA GLY A 92 23.87 -6.96 7.89
C GLY A 92 25.18 -6.90 8.68
N SER A 93 26.13 -6.06 8.26
CA SER A 93 27.40 -5.86 8.95
C SER A 93 27.22 -5.22 10.34
N ALA A 94 26.34 -4.24 10.49
CA ALA A 94 26.05 -3.63 11.79
C ALA A 94 25.43 -4.64 12.76
N LEU A 95 24.51 -5.47 12.27
CA LEU A 95 23.89 -6.53 13.06
C LEU A 95 24.92 -7.59 13.46
N MET A 96 25.76 -8.02 12.50
CA MET A 96 26.83 -9.00 12.74
C MET A 96 27.83 -8.49 13.77
N LEU A 97 28.32 -7.25 13.66
CA LEU A 97 29.21 -6.63 14.64
C LEU A 97 28.55 -6.51 16.02
N SER A 98 27.25 -6.23 16.08
CA SER A 98 26.52 -6.16 17.35
C SER A 98 26.45 -7.54 18.01
N VAL A 99 26.12 -8.58 17.23
CA VAL A 99 26.09 -9.97 17.71
C VAL A 99 27.48 -10.43 18.13
N GLU A 100 28.52 -10.20 17.34
CA GLU A 100 29.91 -10.55 17.67
C GLU A 100 30.38 -9.88 18.98
N ASN A 101 30.08 -8.60 19.16
CA ASN A 101 30.41 -7.89 20.40
C ASN A 101 29.65 -8.45 21.63
N LEU A 102 28.43 -8.92 21.44
CA LEU A 102 27.63 -9.57 22.48
C LEU A 102 28.16 -10.97 22.81
N VAL A 103 28.48 -11.77 21.78
CA VAL A 103 29.07 -13.11 21.89
C VAL A 103 30.41 -13.06 22.60
N ALA A 104 31.29 -12.12 22.22
CA ALA A 104 32.60 -11.97 22.81
C ALA A 104 32.56 -11.61 24.30
N LYS A 105 31.49 -10.92 24.74
CA LYS A 105 31.31 -10.50 26.13
C LYS A 105 30.51 -11.53 26.96
N ASN A 106 29.58 -12.24 26.35
CA ASN A 106 28.68 -13.18 27.03
C ASN A 106 28.33 -14.37 26.10
N PRO A 107 29.13 -15.45 26.10
CA PRO A 107 28.89 -16.60 25.21
C PRO A 107 27.58 -17.34 25.51
N GLU A 108 27.06 -17.27 26.74
CA GLU A 108 25.78 -17.88 27.12
C GLU A 108 24.56 -17.26 26.41
N VAL A 109 24.66 -15.98 26.03
CA VAL A 109 23.59 -15.23 25.34
C VAL A 109 23.36 -15.78 23.93
N VAL A 110 24.36 -16.47 23.35
CA VAL A 110 24.23 -17.11 22.04
C VAL A 110 23.28 -18.29 22.10
N ASN A 111 23.37 -19.13 23.13
CA ASN A 111 22.53 -20.32 23.28
C ASN A 111 21.06 -19.95 23.52
N SER A 112 20.82 -18.89 24.29
CA SER A 112 19.47 -18.35 24.47
C SER A 112 18.94 -17.71 23.17
N LEU A 113 19.71 -16.84 22.50
CA LEU A 113 19.32 -16.26 21.20
C LEU A 113 19.07 -17.33 20.13
N ALA A 114 19.91 -18.35 20.03
CA ALA A 114 19.76 -19.43 19.07
C ALA A 114 18.46 -20.21 19.29
N SER A 115 18.17 -20.56 20.55
CA SER A 115 16.91 -21.23 20.91
C SER A 115 15.68 -20.34 20.73
N PHE A 116 15.78 -19.03 20.99
CA PHE A 116 14.70 -18.07 20.71
C PHE A 116 14.45 -17.93 19.20
N ILE A 117 15.49 -17.80 18.38
CA ILE A 117 15.38 -17.67 16.93
C ILE A 117 14.87 -18.97 16.31
N SER A 118 15.38 -20.13 16.74
CA SER A 118 14.89 -21.43 16.27
C SER A 118 13.41 -21.60 16.62
N ASN A 119 13.00 -21.30 17.84
CA ASN A 119 11.60 -21.44 18.25
C ASN A 119 10.68 -20.43 17.53
N ALA A 120 11.19 -19.24 17.19
CA ALA A 120 10.46 -18.24 16.42
C ALA A 120 10.30 -18.61 14.94
N PHE A 121 11.30 -19.25 14.32
CA PHE A 121 11.26 -19.68 12.91
C PHE A 121 10.68 -21.08 12.71
N SER A 122 10.76 -21.98 13.69
CA SER A 122 10.27 -23.36 13.60
C SER A 122 8.77 -23.51 13.84
N LYS A 123 8.04 -22.46 14.25
CA LYS A 123 6.60 -22.52 14.50
C LYS A 123 5.73 -22.62 13.22
N LYS A 124 6.33 -22.78 12.04
CA LYS A 124 5.62 -22.86 10.74
C LYS A 124 5.94 -24.14 9.94
N SER A 125 6.05 -25.28 10.61
CA SER A 125 6.18 -26.58 9.91
C SER A 125 5.49 -27.74 10.64
N GLU A 126 4.52 -27.47 11.51
CA GLU A 126 3.83 -28.54 12.25
C GLU A 126 2.35 -28.22 12.43
N LYS A 127 1.68 -27.93 11.30
CA LYS A 127 0.22 -27.97 11.16
C LYS A 127 -0.16 -28.29 9.71
N GLU A 128 0.39 -29.37 9.16
CA GLU A 128 -0.07 -29.97 7.89
C GLU A 128 0.44 -31.42 7.74
N ALA A 129 0.43 -32.18 8.85
CA ALA A 129 0.72 -33.61 8.84
C ALA A 129 -0.07 -34.33 9.94
N GLU A 130 -1.39 -34.10 9.99
CA GLU A 130 -2.37 -35.02 10.59
C GLU A 130 -3.79 -34.52 10.31
N LYS A 131 -4.30 -34.91 9.15
CA LYS A 131 -5.69 -35.37 9.03
C LYS A 131 -5.58 -36.77 8.46
N GLU A 132 -5.28 -37.73 9.33
CA GLU A 132 -5.71 -39.10 9.11
C GLU A 132 -7.23 -39.07 9.00
N VAL A 133 -7.72 -39.25 7.78
CA VAL A 133 -9.07 -39.76 7.55
C VAL A 133 -8.89 -41.25 7.39
N ASP A 134 -9.30 -41.95 8.43
CA ASP A 134 -9.44 -43.39 8.54
C ASP A 134 -10.24 -43.92 7.34
N TYR A 135 -9.57 -44.64 6.44
CA TYR A 135 -10.22 -45.49 5.46
C TYR A 135 -9.81 -46.91 5.78
N GLU A 136 -10.75 -47.64 6.39
CA GLU A 136 -10.71 -49.10 6.49
C GLU A 136 -10.36 -49.70 5.13
N HIS A 137 -9.27 -50.47 5.11
CA HIS A 137 -8.94 -51.36 4.02
C HIS A 137 -9.88 -52.57 4.10
N ASP A 138 -11.00 -52.51 3.39
CA ASP A 138 -11.74 -53.71 2.99
C ASP A 138 -11.10 -54.27 1.72
N ASP A 139 -10.48 -55.44 1.86
CA ASP A 139 -9.92 -56.24 0.77
C ASP A 139 -11.03 -56.67 -0.21
N VAL A 140 -11.16 -55.96 -1.33
CA VAL A 140 -11.98 -56.43 -2.46
C VAL A 140 -11.07 -57.05 -3.51
N HIS A 141 -10.86 -58.35 -3.41
CA HIS A 141 -10.48 -59.18 -4.54
C HIS A 141 -11.53 -59.01 -5.65
N ARG A 142 -11.17 -58.34 -6.76
CA ARG A 142 -11.97 -58.39 -7.99
C ARG A 142 -11.53 -59.62 -8.78
N GLU A 143 -12.33 -60.69 -8.69
CA GLU A 143 -12.27 -61.80 -9.64
C GLU A 143 -12.50 -61.26 -11.06
N VAL A 144 -11.72 -61.78 -12.02
CA VAL A 144 -11.90 -61.51 -13.44
C VAL A 144 -13.04 -62.39 -13.91
N ASP A 145 -14.25 -61.81 -13.98
CA ASP A 145 -15.39 -62.49 -14.59
C ASP A 145 -15.21 -62.51 -16.11
N THR A 146 -14.85 -63.67 -16.64
CA THR A 146 -14.89 -63.96 -18.07
C THR A 146 -16.30 -64.43 -18.43
N GLU A 147 -17.20 -63.51 -18.74
CA GLU A 147 -18.44 -63.87 -19.44
C GLU A 147 -18.19 -63.88 -20.97
N PRO A 148 -18.66 -64.91 -21.70
CA PRO A 148 -18.50 -64.97 -23.14
C PRO A 148 -19.37 -63.89 -23.80
N ILE A 149 -18.74 -63.14 -24.71
CA ILE A 149 -19.44 -62.13 -25.52
C ILE A 149 -20.43 -62.83 -26.43
N ASP A 150 -21.72 -62.55 -26.24
CA ASP A 150 -22.78 -62.97 -27.15
C ASP A 150 -22.72 -62.14 -28.44
N LEU A 151 -22.42 -62.82 -29.56
CA LEU A 151 -22.25 -62.19 -30.88
C LEU A 151 -23.57 -61.95 -31.61
N GLU A 152 -24.73 -62.25 -31.02
CA GLU A 152 -26.03 -62.08 -31.68
C GLU A 152 -26.55 -60.63 -31.69
N THR A 153 -25.89 -59.70 -31.01
CA THR A 153 -26.30 -58.28 -30.96
C THR A 153 -25.60 -57.37 -31.97
N ILE A 154 -24.79 -57.92 -32.88
CA ILE A 154 -24.16 -57.16 -33.97
C ILE A 154 -24.66 -57.69 -35.31
N TYR A 155 -25.94 -57.45 -35.63
CA TYR A 155 -26.43 -57.13 -36.98
C TYR A 155 -27.81 -56.48 -36.93
#